data_AF-A0A3B0PBG8-F1
#
_entry.id   AF-A0A3B0PBG8-F1
#
_cell.length_a   1.000
_cell.length_b   1.000
_cell.length_c   1.000
_cell.angle_alpha   90.00
_cell.angle_beta   90.00
_cell.angle_gamma   90.00
#
_symmetry.space_group_name_H-M   'P 1'
#
loop_
_entity.id
_entity.type
_entity.pdbx_description
1 polymer ?
#
loop_
_entity_poly.entity_id
_entity_poly.type
_entity_poly.pdbx_seq_one_letter_code
_entity_poly.pdbx_strand_id
1 'polypeptide(L)' 'MKILQELQTNELANILEELPTNIASSILKLTPPEKRADINLILSFEDEQIGSIMQVDFLTLQPQW' A
#
# COMPACT_ATOMS: atom_id res chain seq x y z
N MET A 1 -3.27 -1.44 16.09
CA MET A 1 -3.91 -1.23 14.76
C MET A 1 -3.80 0.19 14.23
N LYS A 2 -3.95 1.21 15.08
CA LYS A 2 -3.86 2.62 14.66
C LYS A 2 -2.61 2.93 13.83
N ILE A 3 -1.46 2.38 14.25
CA ILE A 3 -0.16 2.54 13.58
C ILE A 3 -0.20 2.11 12.10
N LEU A 4 -0.80 0.95 11.77
CA LEU A 4 -0.85 0.45 10.38
C LEU A 4 -1.77 1.30 9.49
N GLN A 5 -2.75 1.98 10.08
CA GLN A 5 -3.63 2.89 9.34
C GLN A 5 -2.94 4.22 9.07
N GLU A 6 -2.05 4.66 9.97
CA GLU A 6 -1.29 5.91 9.88
C GLU A 6 -0.09 5.82 8.91
N LEU A 7 0.44 4.62 8.65
CA LEU A 7 1.50 4.42 7.66
C LEU A 7 1.07 4.84 6.27
N GLN A 8 2.00 5.34 5.46
CA GLN A 8 1.71 5.55 4.04
C GLN A 8 1.53 4.20 3.33
N THR A 9 0.77 4.18 2.25
CA THR A 9 0.41 2.95 1.54
C THR A 9 1.62 2.24 0.94
N ASN A 10 2.57 2.99 0.38
CA ASN A 10 3.85 2.47 -0.14
C ASN A 10 4.75 1.90 0.97
N GLU A 11 4.86 2.59 2.10
CA GLU A 11 5.63 2.09 3.26
C GLU A 11 5.06 0.77 3.79
N LEU A 12 3.72 0.67 3.87
CA LEU A 12 3.06 -0.54 4.29
C LEU A 12 3.28 -1.68 3.28
N ALA A 13 3.26 -1.41 1.96
CA ALA A 13 3.56 -2.41 0.94
C ALA A 13 4.97 -2.99 1.13
N ASN A 14 5.99 -2.14 1.28
CA ASN A 14 7.38 -2.57 1.52
C ASN A 14 7.52 -3.44 2.78
N ILE A 15 6.86 -3.06 3.88
CA ILE A 15 6.89 -3.86 5.12
C ILE A 15 6.25 -5.24 4.89
N LEU A 16 5.20 -5.33 4.09
CA LEU A 16 4.50 -6.60 3.85
C LEU A 16 5.34 -7.60 3.03
N GLU A 17 6.22 -7.12 2.15
CA GLU A 17 7.14 -7.97 1.38
C GLU A 17 8.18 -8.67 2.27
N GLU A 18 8.64 -7.98 3.31
CA GLU A 18 9.63 -8.54 4.26
C GLU A 18 9.01 -9.52 5.28
N LEU A 19 7.68 -9.55 5.38
CA LEU A 19 6.97 -10.35 6.38
C LEU A 19 6.65 -11.78 5.88
N PRO A 20 6.65 -12.78 6.78
CA PRO A 20 6.12 -14.10 6.49
C PRO A 20 4.68 -14.04 5.95
N THR A 21 4.37 -14.87 4.95
CA THR A 21 3.07 -14.85 4.23
C THR A 21 1.86 -14.89 5.15
N ASN A 22 1.92 -15.65 6.25
CA ASN A 22 0.84 -15.74 7.23
C ASN A 22 0.61 -14.44 7.99
N ILE A 23 1.68 -13.67 8.27
CA ILE A 23 1.61 -12.37 8.93
C ILE A 23 1.11 -11.31 7.94
N ALA A 24 1.71 -11.23 6.75
CA ALA A 24 1.30 -10.30 5.70
C ALA A 24 -0.19 -10.47 5.34
N SER A 25 -0.63 -11.72 5.17
CA SER A 25 -2.05 -12.04 4.91
C SER A 25 -2.98 -11.61 6.05
N SER A 26 -2.53 -11.72 7.30
CA SER A 26 -3.32 -11.29 8.46
C SER A 26 -3.44 -9.77 8.52
N ILE A 27 -2.35 -9.05 8.22
CA ILE A 27 -2.37 -7.59 8.14
C ILE A 27 -3.28 -7.12 6.99
N LEU A 28 -3.13 -7.69 5.79
CA LEU A 28 -3.97 -7.33 4.63
C LEU A 28 -5.46 -7.50 4.93
N LYS A 29 -5.87 -8.59 5.60
CA LYS A 29 -7.27 -8.81 6.01
C LYS A 29 -7.82 -7.70 6.90
N LEU A 30 -6.95 -7.08 7.68
CA LEU A 30 -7.26 -6.02 8.63
C LEU A 30 -7.13 -4.61 8.04
N THR A 31 -6.49 -4.48 6.88
CA THR A 31 -6.39 -3.23 6.11
C THR A 31 -7.72 -2.93 5.40
N PRO A 32 -8.18 -1.66 5.39
CA PRO A 32 -9.36 -1.24 4.64
C PRO A 32 -9.32 -1.66 3.16
N PRO A 33 -10.47 -1.98 2.53
CA PRO A 33 -10.50 -2.48 1.16
C PRO A 33 -9.82 -1.56 0.12
N GLU A 34 -10.01 -0.25 0.24
CA GLU A 34 -9.41 0.75 -0.67
C GLU A 34 -7.88 0.71 -0.59
N LYS A 35 -7.33 0.93 0.61
CA LYS A 35 -5.88 0.86 0.85
C LYS A 35 -5.28 -0.51 0.49
N ARG A 36 -6.03 -1.60 0.66
CA ARG A 36 -5.61 -2.95 0.24
C ARG A 36 -5.49 -3.06 -1.28
N ALA A 37 -6.40 -2.45 -2.03
CA ALA A 37 -6.34 -2.43 -3.49
C ALA A 37 -5.08 -1.70 -3.96
N ASP A 38 -4.76 -0.58 -3.33
CA ASP A 38 -3.55 0.20 -3.63
C ASP A 38 -2.27 -0.56 -3.28
N ILE A 39 -2.23 -1.25 -2.12
CA ILE A 39 -1.10 -2.13 -1.77
C ILE A 39 -0.93 -3.21 -2.83
N ASN A 40 -2.01 -3.91 -3.22
CA ASN A 40 -1.92 -4.96 -4.24
C ASN A 40 -1.46 -4.42 -5.60
N LEU A 41 -1.79 -3.17 -5.93
CA LEU A 41 -1.29 -2.51 -7.13
C LEU A 41 0.23 -2.29 -7.04
N ILE A 42 0.73 -1.78 -5.92
CA ILE A 42 2.17 -1.57 -5.70
C ILE A 42 2.91 -2.91 -5.78
N LEU A 43 2.44 -3.94 -5.06
CA LEU A 43 3.02 -5.30 -5.04
C LEU A 43 2.91 -6.05 -6.38
N SER A 44 2.21 -5.49 -7.38
CA SER A 44 2.11 -6.07 -8.73
C SER A 44 3.26 -5.65 -9.66
N PHE A 45 4.03 -4.64 -9.25
CA PHE A 45 5.20 -4.18 -9.96
C PHE A 45 6.44 -4.95 -9.51
N GLU A 46 7.36 -5.19 -10.44
CA GLU A 46 8.70 -5.71 -10.11
C GLU A 46 9.52 -4.62 -9.40
N ASP A 47 10.45 -5.01 -8.54
CA ASP A 47 11.24 -4.11 -7.68
C ASP A 47 11.91 -2.96 -8.45
N GLU A 48 12.40 -3.20 -9.68
CA GLU A 48 13.08 -2.18 -10.49
C GLU A 48 12.13 -1.19 -11.19
N GLN A 49 10.82 -1.38 -11.08
CA GLN A 49 9.83 -0.53 -11.71
C GLN A 49 9.47 0.66 -10.80
N ILE A 50 9.20 1.82 -11.40
CA ILE A 50 8.79 3.02 -10.64
C ILE A 50 7.53 2.76 -9.80
N GLY A 51 6.66 1.84 -10.24
CA GLY A 51 5.45 1.47 -9.53
C GLY A 51 5.68 0.78 -8.18
N SER A 52 6.83 0.12 -7.97
CA SER A 52 7.14 -0.56 -6.69
C SER A 52 7.40 0.44 -5.55
N ILE A 53 7.87 1.65 -5.86
CA ILE A 53 8.22 2.69 -4.87
C ILE A 53 7.25 3.90 -4.90
N MET A 54 6.20 3.86 -5.73
CA MET A 54 5.31 5.00 -5.95
C MET A 54 4.44 5.31 -4.72
N GLN A 55 4.36 6.59 -4.36
CA GLN A 55 3.37 7.05 -3.38
C GLN A 55 2.01 7.28 -4.06
N VAL A 56 0.97 6.65 -3.50
CA VAL A 56 -0.41 6.66 -4.05
C VAL A 56 -1.40 7.46 -3.19
N ASP A 57 -0.98 7.87 -1.99
CA ASP A 57 -1.77 8.70 -1.08
C ASP A 57 -1.68 10.19 -1.48
N PHE A 58 -2.31 10.57 -2.59
CA PHE A 58 -2.32 11.94 -3.08
C PHE A 58 -3.73 12.51 -3.27
N LEU A 59 -3.83 13.84 -3.15
CA LEU A 59 -5.05 14.57 -3.44
C LEU A 59 -5.03 15.00 -4.91
N THR A 60 -6.08 14.67 -5.65
CA THR A 60 -6.26 15.16 -7.02
C THR A 60 -7.25 16.32 -7.02
N LEU A 61 -6.83 17.47 -7.56
CA LEU A 61 -7.72 18.60 -7.77
C LEU A 61 -8.38 18.49 -9.16
N GLN A 62 -9.66 18.83 -9.25
CA GLN A 62 -10.30 18.94 -10.56
C GLN A 62 -9.90 20.27 -11.22
N PRO A 63 -9.68 20.32 -12.55
CA PRO A 63 -9.23 21.52 -13.26
C PRO A 63 -10.12 22.75 -13.08
N GLN A 64 -11.40 22.54 -12.73
CA GLN A 64 -12.42 23.58 -12.57
C GLN A 64 -12.80 23.85 -11.09
N TRP A 65 -11.90 23.59 -10.16
CA TRP A 65 -12.00 24.09 -8.78
C TRP A 65 -11.51 25.53 -8.66
#